data_AF-A0A0K0MQ61-F1
#
_entry.id   AF-A0A0K0MQ61-F1
#
_cell.length_a   1.000
_cell.length_b   1.000
_cell.length_c   1.000
_cell.angle_alpha   90.00
_cell.angle_beta   90.00
_cell.angle_gamma   90.00
#
_symmetry.space_group_name_H-M   'P 1'
#
loop_
_entity.id
_entity.type
_entity.pdbx_description
1 polymer ?
#
loop_
_entity_poly.entity_id
_entity_poly.type
_entity_poly.pdbx_seq_one_letter_code
_entity_poly.pdbx_strand_id
1 'polypeptide(L)'
;MSTHSNHPFHLVDYSPWPLTGAIGAMTSVSGLVKWFHQYDISLFALGNIITILTVYQWWRDVSREGTFQGLHTLPVTLGLRWGMILFILSEVLFFVSFFWAFFHSSLSPAIELGAMWPPAGIQPFNPFQIPLLNTAILLSSGVTVTWAHHSLMEGNHSQATQGLFFTVLLGVYFTILQAYEYIEAPFTIADSVYGSTFFMATGFHGIHVLIGTTFLLVCLIRHLNNHFSKTHHFGFEAAAWYWHFVDIVWLFLYISIYWWGG
;
A
#
# COMPACT_ATOMS: atom_id res chain seq x y z
N MET A 1 8.47 -7.00 36.90
CA MET A 1 9.84 -7.36 37.30
C MET A 1 10.78 -6.75 36.28
N SER A 2 11.69 -5.85 36.65
CA SER A 2 12.72 -5.38 35.73
C SER A 2 13.69 -6.53 35.49
N THR A 3 13.53 -7.23 34.37
CA THR A 3 14.63 -7.99 33.79
C THR A 3 15.65 -6.96 33.34
N HIS A 4 16.58 -6.59 34.23
CA HIS A 4 17.63 -5.64 33.90
C HIS A 4 18.52 -6.24 32.81
N SER A 5 18.20 -5.96 31.56
CA SER A 5 19.11 -6.11 30.44
C SER A 5 20.09 -4.94 30.46
N ASN A 6 21.39 -5.21 30.31
CA ASN A 6 22.42 -4.17 30.22
C ASN A 6 22.47 -3.51 28.83
N HIS A 7 21.39 -3.59 28.06
CA HIS A 7 21.24 -2.98 26.75
C HIS A 7 19.79 -2.55 26.50
N PRO A 8 19.55 -1.53 25.65
CA PRO A 8 18.23 -1.02 25.36
C PRO A 8 17.49 -1.79 24.24
N PHE A 9 18.13 -2.77 23.60
CA PHE A 9 17.53 -3.53 22.49
C PHE A 9 16.48 -4.55 22.95
N HIS A 10 15.50 -4.79 22.08
CA HIS A 10 14.45 -5.80 22.27
C HIS A 10 14.97 -7.18 21.85
N LEU A 11 14.99 -8.13 22.78
CA LEU A 11 15.21 -9.55 22.50
C LEU A 11 13.86 -10.21 22.36
N VAL A 12 13.46 -10.49 21.11
CA VAL A 12 12.13 -11.03 20.80
C VAL A 12 12.06 -12.52 21.19
N ASP A 13 10.96 -12.93 21.83
CA ASP A 13 10.68 -14.33 22.14
C ASP A 13 10.43 -15.17 20.87
N TYR A 14 10.52 -16.49 20.99
CA TYR A 14 10.21 -17.40 19.89
C TYR A 14 8.75 -17.23 19.44
N SER A 15 8.55 -17.05 18.13
CA SER A 15 7.23 -16.96 17.52
C SER A 15 7.10 -17.90 16.32
N PRO A 16 5.91 -18.48 16.06
CA PRO A 16 5.69 -19.37 14.93
C PRO A 16 5.49 -18.62 13.61
N TRP A 17 5.28 -17.31 13.64
CA TRP A 17 4.85 -16.49 12.51
C TRP A 17 5.80 -16.50 11.30
N PRO A 18 7.14 -16.51 11.46
CA PRO A 18 8.03 -16.67 10.32
C PRO A 18 7.80 -17.97 9.55
N LEU A 19 7.58 -19.08 10.26
CA LEU A 19 7.34 -20.39 9.64
C LEU A 19 5.97 -20.46 8.97
N THR A 20 4.91 -20.00 9.65
CA THR A 20 3.55 -20.00 9.05
C THR A 20 3.47 -19.07 7.85
N GLY A 21 4.19 -17.95 7.87
CA GLY A 21 4.32 -17.04 6.73
C GLY A 21 5.02 -17.70 5.54
N ALA A 22 6.13 -18.41 5.78
CA ALA A 22 6.84 -19.15 4.74
C ALA A 22 5.96 -20.25 4.11
N ILE A 23 5.22 -21.01 4.94
CA ILE A 23 4.27 -22.02 4.47
C ILE A 23 3.14 -21.37 3.66
N GLY A 24 2.60 -20.24 4.14
CA GLY A 24 1.57 -19.47 3.43
C GLY A 24 2.04 -19.04 2.04
N ALA A 25 3.23 -18.43 1.95
CA ALA A 25 3.83 -18.00 0.69
C ALA A 25 4.07 -19.15 -0.29
N MET A 26 4.67 -20.26 0.18
CA MET A 26 4.91 -21.45 -0.64
C MET A 26 3.59 -22.04 -1.16
N THR A 27 2.57 -22.10 -0.31
CA THR A 27 1.24 -22.61 -0.66
C THR A 27 0.55 -21.69 -1.68
N SER A 28 0.67 -20.37 -1.53
CA SER A 28 0.13 -19.41 -2.50
C SER A 28 0.82 -19.53 -3.86
N VAL A 29 2.16 -19.60 -3.92
CA VAL A 29 2.90 -19.71 -5.19
C VAL A 29 2.59 -21.03 -5.90
N SER A 30 2.62 -22.15 -5.19
CA SER A 30 2.21 -23.45 -5.76
C SER A 30 0.73 -23.47 -6.15
N GLY A 31 -0.12 -22.79 -5.38
CA GLY A 31 -1.53 -22.59 -5.68
C GLY A 31 -1.78 -21.78 -6.95
N LEU A 32 -0.99 -20.75 -7.24
CA LEU A 32 -1.07 -19.99 -8.49
C LEU A 32 -0.75 -20.89 -9.69
N VAL A 33 0.31 -21.72 -9.60
CA VAL A 33 0.65 -22.68 -10.65
C VAL A 33 -0.49 -23.67 -10.88
N LYS A 34 -1.08 -24.20 -9.79
CA LYS A 34 -2.25 -25.09 -9.86
C LYS A 34 -3.45 -24.39 -10.50
N TRP A 35 -3.72 -23.15 -10.14
CA TRP A 35 -4.84 -22.40 -10.69
C TRP A 35 -4.68 -22.14 -12.19
N PHE A 36 -3.50 -21.69 -12.64
CA PHE A 36 -3.27 -21.37 -14.05
C PHE A 36 -3.22 -22.58 -14.98
N HIS A 37 -2.77 -23.75 -14.51
CA HIS A 37 -2.62 -24.93 -15.35
C HIS A 37 -3.68 -26.01 -15.12
N GLN A 38 -4.31 -26.04 -13.95
CA GLN A 38 -5.31 -27.05 -13.59
C GLN A 38 -6.68 -26.44 -13.26
N TYR A 39 -6.84 -25.12 -13.36
CA TYR A 39 -8.09 -24.39 -13.11
C TYR A 39 -8.69 -24.60 -11.70
N ASP A 40 -7.86 -24.97 -10.73
CA ASP A 40 -8.28 -25.20 -9.35
C ASP A 40 -7.66 -24.14 -8.42
N ILE A 41 -8.53 -23.31 -7.83
CA ILE A 41 -8.18 -22.18 -6.95
C ILE A 41 -7.99 -22.58 -5.48
N SER A 42 -8.37 -23.81 -5.08
CA SER A 42 -8.42 -24.24 -3.67
C SER A 42 -7.11 -23.99 -2.92
N LEU A 43 -5.98 -24.36 -3.53
CA LEU A 43 -4.67 -24.26 -2.89
C LEU A 43 -4.22 -22.79 -2.78
N PHE A 44 -4.51 -21.97 -3.81
CA PHE A 44 -4.22 -20.54 -3.76
C PHE A 44 -5.05 -19.85 -2.66
N ALA A 45 -6.35 -20.16 -2.57
CA ALA A 45 -7.22 -19.64 -1.52
C ALA A 45 -6.72 -20.02 -0.11
N LEU A 46 -6.30 -21.28 0.08
CA LEU A 46 -5.72 -21.75 1.33
C LEU A 46 -4.43 -21.00 1.70
N GLY A 47 -3.50 -20.82 0.75
CA GLY A 47 -2.26 -20.08 0.97
C GLY A 47 -2.51 -18.62 1.40
N ASN A 48 -3.48 -17.96 0.76
CA ASN A 48 -3.87 -16.60 1.12
C ASN A 48 -4.51 -16.52 2.51
N ILE A 49 -5.37 -17.47 2.89
CA ILE A 49 -5.94 -17.53 4.26
C ILE A 49 -4.83 -17.68 5.30
N ILE A 50 -3.87 -18.60 5.09
CA ILE A 50 -2.73 -18.79 6.01
C ILE A 50 -1.92 -17.50 6.13
N THR A 51 -1.67 -16.83 5.01
CA THR A 51 -0.90 -15.58 4.96
C THR A 51 -1.62 -14.46 5.73
N ILE A 52 -2.92 -14.25 5.48
CA ILE A 52 -3.73 -13.23 6.17
C ILE A 52 -3.75 -13.49 7.68
N LEU A 53 -3.98 -14.75 8.10
CA LEU A 53 -3.96 -15.11 9.51
C LEU A 53 -2.60 -14.87 10.14
N THR A 54 -1.51 -15.20 9.44
CA THR A 54 -0.15 -14.97 9.93
C THR A 54 0.12 -13.48 10.12
N VAL A 55 -0.17 -12.66 9.10
CA VAL A 55 0.04 -11.20 9.15
C VAL A 55 -0.78 -10.58 10.29
N TYR A 56 -2.05 -10.96 10.44
CA TYR A 56 -2.90 -10.47 11.53
C TYR A 56 -2.33 -10.81 12.92
N GLN A 57 -1.96 -12.07 13.15
CA GLN A 57 -1.44 -12.52 14.45
C GLN A 57 -0.06 -11.91 14.76
N TRP A 58 0.79 -11.78 13.74
CA TRP A 58 2.11 -11.18 13.90
C TRP A 58 2.01 -9.69 14.27
N TRP A 59 1.18 -8.92 13.56
CA TRP A 59 0.97 -7.50 13.89
C TRP A 59 0.27 -7.28 15.24
N ARG A 60 -0.61 -8.20 15.64
CA ARG A 60 -1.19 -8.21 16.99
C ARG A 60 -0.09 -8.36 18.05
N ASP A 61 0.83 -9.30 17.87
CA ASP A 61 1.90 -9.57 18.83
C ASP A 61 2.89 -8.39 18.91
N VAL A 62 3.29 -7.81 17.77
CA VAL A 62 4.11 -6.58 17.73
C VAL A 62 3.40 -5.41 18.42
N SER A 63 2.09 -5.26 18.22
CA SER A 63 1.31 -4.24 18.93
C SER A 63 1.26 -4.48 20.44
N ARG A 64 1.18 -5.75 20.87
CA ARG A 64 1.22 -6.13 22.29
C ARG A 64 2.58 -5.85 22.92
N GLU A 65 3.65 -6.23 22.25
CA GLU A 65 5.04 -6.01 22.69
C GLU A 65 5.35 -4.51 22.82
N GLY A 66 4.92 -3.73 21.82
CA GLY A 66 5.12 -2.28 21.82
C GLY A 66 4.27 -1.54 22.85
N THR A 67 2.96 -1.82 22.91
CA THR A 67 2.01 -1.02 23.71
C THR A 67 1.82 -1.55 25.14
N PHE A 68 1.68 -2.87 25.33
CA PHE A 68 1.33 -3.43 26.64
C PHE A 68 2.54 -3.91 27.45
N GLN A 69 3.58 -4.42 26.77
CA GLN A 69 4.80 -4.87 27.43
C GLN A 69 5.88 -3.78 27.52
N GLY A 70 5.77 -2.73 26.69
CA GLY A 70 6.67 -1.57 26.73
C GLY A 70 8.08 -1.87 26.22
N LEU A 71 8.24 -2.85 25.32
CA LEU A 71 9.56 -3.31 24.84
C LEU A 71 10.18 -2.42 23.75
N HIS A 72 9.43 -1.43 23.24
CA HIS A 72 9.88 -0.51 22.19
C HIS A 72 10.55 0.74 22.77
N THR A 73 11.81 0.57 23.21
CA THR A 73 12.68 1.68 23.63
C THR A 73 13.06 2.60 22.46
N LEU A 74 13.66 3.75 22.75
CA LEU A 74 14.05 4.72 21.70
C LEU A 74 14.95 4.09 20.61
N PRO A 75 16.05 3.36 20.90
CA PRO A 75 16.83 2.70 19.86
C PRO A 75 16.04 1.70 19.01
N VAL A 76 15.10 0.96 19.62
CA VAL A 76 14.23 0.02 18.90
C VAL A 76 13.31 0.79 17.94
N THR A 77 12.65 1.85 18.41
CA THR A 77 11.78 2.68 17.55
C THR A 77 12.55 3.36 16.41
N LEU A 78 13.78 3.81 16.65
CA LEU A 78 14.65 4.33 15.60
C LEU A 78 15.00 3.26 14.56
N GLY A 79 15.28 2.03 15.01
CA GLY A 79 15.49 0.89 14.12
C GLY A 79 14.26 0.58 13.25
N LEU A 80 13.06 0.62 13.85
CA LEU A 80 11.80 0.43 13.10
C LEU A 80 11.58 1.53 12.05
N ARG A 81 11.93 2.79 12.35
CA ARG A 81 11.88 3.90 11.37
C ARG A 81 12.81 3.64 10.19
N TRP A 82 14.05 3.24 10.44
CA TRP A 82 14.98 2.86 9.37
C TRP A 82 14.46 1.68 8.54
N GLY A 83 13.89 0.67 9.19
CA GLY A 83 13.25 -0.45 8.49
C GLY A 83 12.13 0.00 7.55
N MET A 84 11.26 0.91 8.01
CA MET A 84 10.17 1.44 7.19
C MET A 84 10.67 2.27 6.00
N ILE A 85 11.70 3.11 6.20
CA ILE A 85 12.31 3.90 5.12
C ILE A 85 12.90 2.98 4.05
N LEU A 86 13.64 1.94 4.46
CA LEU A 86 14.23 0.97 3.52
C LEU A 86 13.16 0.18 2.77
N PHE A 87 12.06 -0.20 3.44
CA PHE A 87 10.91 -0.84 2.81
C PHE A 87 10.25 0.07 1.75
N ILE A 88 9.97 1.33 2.09
CA ILE A 88 9.42 2.30 1.12
C ILE A 88 10.39 2.47 -0.07
N LEU A 89 11.70 2.54 0.20
CA LEU A 89 12.69 2.65 -0.88
C LEU A 89 12.66 1.45 -1.82
N SER A 90 12.50 0.22 -1.30
CA SER A 90 12.34 -0.96 -2.17
C SER A 90 11.06 -0.89 -3.00
N GLU A 91 9.95 -0.39 -2.45
CA GLU A 91 8.70 -0.21 -3.20
C GLU A 91 8.82 0.88 -4.27
N VAL A 92 9.56 1.96 -4.00
CA VAL A 92 9.86 2.97 -5.03
C VAL A 92 10.62 2.35 -6.20
N LEU A 93 11.65 1.54 -5.93
CA LEU A 93 12.40 0.83 -6.98
C LEU A 93 11.54 -0.19 -7.73
N PHE A 94 10.61 -0.83 -7.04
CA PHE A 94 9.62 -1.71 -7.65
C PHE A 94 8.75 -0.95 -8.65
N PHE A 95 8.21 0.22 -8.30
CA PHE A 95 7.44 1.06 -9.24
C PHE A 95 8.29 1.62 -10.39
N VAL A 96 9.57 1.96 -10.15
CA VAL A 96 10.49 2.38 -11.21
C VAL A 96 10.58 1.34 -12.34
N SER A 97 10.48 0.04 -12.02
CA SER A 97 10.48 -1.00 -13.05
C SER A 97 9.24 -0.94 -13.96
N PHE A 98 8.06 -0.62 -13.43
CA PHE A 98 6.84 -0.44 -14.22
C PHE A 98 6.89 0.83 -15.06
N PHE A 99 7.36 1.93 -14.50
CA PHE A 99 7.57 3.17 -15.27
C PHE A 99 8.57 2.96 -16.39
N TRP A 100 9.66 2.22 -16.15
CA TRP A 100 10.61 1.87 -17.20
C TRP A 100 9.92 1.05 -18.31
N ALA A 101 9.16 0.01 -17.97
CA ALA A 101 8.44 -0.79 -18.96
C ALA A 101 7.49 0.06 -19.81
N PHE A 102 6.76 0.99 -19.18
CA PHE A 102 5.89 1.95 -19.87
C PHE A 102 6.69 2.87 -20.80
N PHE A 103 7.70 3.59 -20.29
CA PHE A 103 8.48 4.56 -21.09
C PHE A 103 9.25 3.90 -22.23
N HIS A 104 9.79 2.70 -22.01
CA HIS A 104 10.47 1.95 -23.07
C HIS A 104 9.52 1.65 -24.24
N SER A 105 8.27 1.28 -23.93
CA SER A 105 7.27 0.91 -24.92
C SER A 105 6.62 2.12 -25.61
N SER A 106 6.48 3.24 -24.90
CA SER A 106 5.76 4.43 -25.37
C SER A 106 6.62 5.47 -26.07
N LEU A 107 7.90 5.61 -25.71
CA LEU A 107 8.79 6.61 -26.31
C LEU A 107 9.25 6.24 -27.73
N SER A 108 9.32 4.95 -28.04
CA SER A 108 9.64 4.45 -29.38
C SER A 108 8.74 3.27 -29.73
N PRO A 109 7.45 3.52 -30.03
CA PRO A 109 6.47 2.46 -30.28
C PRO A 109 6.90 1.57 -31.44
N ALA A 110 6.71 0.27 -31.28
CA ALA A 110 7.05 -0.73 -32.29
C ALA A 110 6.21 -0.53 -33.57
N ILE A 111 6.72 -1.00 -34.71
CA ILE A 111 6.06 -0.82 -36.02
C ILE A 111 4.71 -1.55 -36.05
N GLU A 112 4.61 -2.67 -35.34
CA GLU A 112 3.40 -3.48 -35.17
C GLU A 112 2.28 -2.72 -34.46
N LEU A 113 2.61 -1.68 -33.69
CA LEU A 113 1.64 -0.77 -33.03
C LEU A 113 1.24 0.41 -33.92
N GLY A 114 1.80 0.51 -35.13
CA GLY A 114 1.62 1.64 -36.04
C GLY A 114 2.62 2.78 -35.86
N ALA A 115 3.72 2.56 -35.11
CA ALA A 115 4.72 3.58 -34.76
C ALA A 115 4.12 4.84 -34.11
N MET A 116 3.03 4.66 -33.36
CA MET A 116 2.29 5.72 -32.66
C MET A 116 1.92 5.31 -31.24
N TRP A 117 1.69 6.30 -30.37
CA TRP A 117 1.24 6.10 -29.00
C TRP A 117 0.11 7.08 -28.66
N PRO A 118 -1.03 6.62 -28.09
CA PRO A 118 -1.42 5.22 -27.89
C PRO A 118 -1.51 4.40 -29.19
N PRO A 119 -1.42 3.05 -29.13
CA PRO A 119 -1.61 2.19 -30.29
C PRO A 119 -2.99 2.39 -30.95
N ALA A 120 -3.04 2.24 -32.27
CA ALA A 120 -4.29 2.40 -33.03
C ALA A 120 -5.39 1.46 -32.51
N GLY A 121 -6.57 2.00 -32.24
CA GLY A 121 -7.73 1.25 -31.72
C GLY A 121 -7.91 1.33 -30.21
N ILE A 122 -6.89 1.74 -29.45
CA ILE A 122 -7.03 2.03 -28.03
C ILE A 122 -7.69 3.40 -27.86
N GLN A 123 -8.78 3.46 -27.08
CA GLN A 123 -9.40 4.71 -26.64
C GLN A 123 -8.96 4.97 -25.19
N PRO A 124 -7.98 5.85 -24.95
CA PRO A 124 -7.56 6.13 -23.59
C PRO A 124 -8.62 6.87 -22.78
N PHE A 125 -8.48 6.84 -21.45
CA PHE A 125 -9.34 7.61 -20.55
C PHE A 125 -9.09 9.11 -20.68
N ASN A 126 -10.13 9.92 -20.52
CA ASN A 126 -9.94 11.36 -20.38
C ASN A 126 -9.32 11.68 -19.01
N PRO A 127 -8.10 12.27 -18.95
CA PRO A 127 -7.42 12.53 -17.69
C PRO A 127 -8.19 13.50 -16.77
N PHE A 128 -9.04 14.37 -17.32
CA PHE A 128 -9.78 15.39 -16.57
C PHE A 128 -11.08 14.89 -15.92
N GLN A 129 -11.41 13.60 -16.07
CA GLN A 129 -12.60 12.99 -15.47
C GLN A 129 -12.25 12.27 -14.15
N ILE A 130 -12.50 10.96 -14.06
CA ILE A 130 -12.23 10.16 -12.87
C ILE A 130 -10.75 10.26 -12.43
N PRO A 131 -9.74 10.24 -13.33
CA PRO A 131 -8.35 10.30 -12.91
C PRO A 131 -8.01 11.62 -12.16
N LEU A 132 -8.54 12.76 -12.61
CA LEU A 132 -8.37 14.04 -11.92
C LEU A 132 -9.10 14.05 -10.57
N LEU A 133 -10.32 13.49 -10.49
CA LEU A 133 -11.06 13.37 -9.24
C LEU A 133 -10.29 12.50 -8.22
N ASN A 134 -9.77 11.36 -8.65
CA ASN A 134 -8.93 10.47 -7.84
C ASN A 134 -7.67 11.19 -7.33
N THR A 135 -7.06 12.02 -8.18
CA THR A 135 -5.93 12.87 -7.78
C THR A 135 -6.32 13.86 -6.69
N ALA A 136 -7.45 14.55 -6.84
CA ALA A 136 -7.95 15.49 -5.83
C ALA A 136 -8.29 14.79 -4.49
N ILE A 137 -8.84 13.58 -4.54
CA ILE A 137 -9.14 12.76 -3.36
C ILE A 137 -7.86 12.38 -2.61
N LEU A 138 -6.85 11.86 -3.31
CA LEU A 138 -5.59 11.47 -2.67
C LEU A 138 -4.86 12.68 -2.07
N LEU A 139 -4.75 13.79 -2.80
CA LEU A 139 -4.16 15.02 -2.26
C LEU A 139 -4.92 15.54 -1.03
N SER A 140 -6.25 15.50 -1.05
CA SER A 140 -7.08 15.86 0.11
C SER A 140 -6.81 14.92 1.30
N SER A 141 -6.65 13.62 1.02
CA SER A 141 -6.34 12.62 2.05
C SER A 141 -4.94 12.82 2.67
N GLY A 142 -3.96 13.28 1.86
CA GLY A 142 -2.64 13.69 2.34
C GLY A 142 -2.71 14.88 3.31
N VAL A 143 -3.62 15.83 3.07
CA VAL A 143 -3.87 16.92 4.02
C VAL A 143 -4.54 16.41 5.30
N THR A 144 -5.53 15.53 5.21
CA THR A 144 -6.24 15.01 6.40
C THR A 144 -5.35 14.13 7.27
N VAL A 145 -4.44 13.33 6.70
CA VAL A 145 -3.49 12.53 7.49
C VAL A 145 -2.46 13.42 8.18
N THR A 146 -2.02 14.49 7.52
CA THR A 146 -1.14 15.51 8.11
C THR A 146 -1.82 16.23 9.28
N TRP A 147 -3.09 16.62 9.11
CA TRP A 147 -3.90 17.18 10.19
C TRP A 147 -4.03 16.21 11.37
N ALA A 148 -4.25 14.92 11.11
CA ALA A 148 -4.30 13.91 12.15
C ALA A 148 -2.97 13.79 12.90
N HIS A 149 -1.84 13.87 12.19
CA HIS A 149 -0.51 13.78 12.78
C HIS A 149 -0.24 14.95 13.74
N HIS A 150 -0.48 16.19 13.28
CA HIS A 150 -0.31 17.37 14.13
C HIS A 150 -1.22 17.31 15.36
N SER A 151 -2.47 16.90 15.18
CA SER A 151 -3.42 16.73 16.27
C SER A 151 -2.94 15.68 17.30
N LEU A 152 -2.33 14.59 16.85
CA LEU A 152 -1.78 13.55 17.72
C LEU A 152 -0.58 14.07 18.54
N MET A 153 0.33 14.83 17.90
CA MET A 153 1.48 15.46 18.58
C MET A 153 1.05 16.52 19.60
N GLU A 154 -0.02 17.27 19.31
CA GLU A 154 -0.61 18.24 20.25
C GLU A 154 -1.46 17.57 21.33
N GLY A 155 -1.80 16.29 21.16
CA GLY A 155 -2.66 15.51 22.07
C GLY A 155 -4.14 15.84 21.97
N ASN A 156 -4.57 16.41 20.85
CA ASN A 156 -5.98 16.62 20.57
C ASN A 156 -6.59 15.32 20.00
N HIS A 157 -7.12 14.49 20.90
CA HIS A 157 -7.66 13.17 20.55
C HIS A 157 -8.82 13.24 19.54
N SER A 158 -9.71 14.23 19.70
CA SER A 158 -10.89 14.39 18.83
C SER A 158 -10.50 14.75 17.40
N GLN A 159 -9.58 15.70 17.21
CA GLN A 159 -9.11 16.14 15.90
C GLN A 159 -8.26 15.05 15.22
N ALA A 160 -7.42 14.34 15.97
CA ALA A 160 -6.66 13.19 15.45
C ALA A 160 -7.60 12.09 14.94
N THR A 161 -8.68 11.81 15.67
CA THR A 161 -9.71 10.85 15.26
C THR A 161 -10.41 11.29 13.98
N GLN A 162 -10.83 12.56 13.89
CA GLN A 162 -11.50 13.10 12.71
C GLN A 162 -10.61 13.07 11.46
N GLY A 163 -9.36 13.53 11.57
CA GLY A 163 -8.40 13.51 10.45
C GLY A 163 -8.13 12.09 9.95
N LEU A 164 -7.91 11.13 10.85
CA LEU A 164 -7.74 9.72 10.49
C LEU A 164 -9.00 9.13 9.84
N PHE A 165 -10.18 9.40 10.40
CA PHE A 165 -11.44 8.92 9.86
C PHE A 165 -11.67 9.40 8.42
N PHE A 166 -11.49 10.69 8.16
CA PHE A 166 -11.64 11.24 6.81
C PHE A 166 -10.59 10.68 5.84
N THR A 167 -9.35 10.48 6.30
CA THR A 167 -8.30 9.87 5.46
C THR A 167 -8.70 8.46 5.02
N VAL A 168 -9.17 7.62 5.95
CA VAL A 168 -9.64 6.26 5.64
C VAL A 168 -10.84 6.29 4.69
N LEU A 169 -11.80 7.18 4.93
CA LEU A 169 -12.97 7.34 4.07
C LEU A 169 -12.58 7.71 2.63
N LEU A 170 -11.65 8.66 2.47
CA LEU A 170 -11.14 9.09 1.16
C LEU A 170 -10.37 7.97 0.45
N GLY A 171 -9.57 7.17 1.18
CA GLY A 171 -8.89 5.99 0.62
C GLY A 171 -9.84 4.91 0.11
N VAL A 172 -10.92 4.64 0.86
CA VAL A 172 -12.00 3.75 0.40
C VAL A 172 -12.70 4.33 -0.83
N TYR A 173 -12.99 5.64 -0.82
CA TYR A 173 -13.67 6.30 -1.94
C TYR A 173 -12.84 6.26 -3.23
N PHE A 174 -11.53 6.54 -3.15
CA PHE A 174 -10.60 6.36 -4.27
C PHE A 174 -10.69 4.94 -4.83
N THR A 175 -10.68 3.92 -3.97
CA THR A 175 -10.69 2.51 -4.42
C THR A 175 -11.99 2.16 -5.15
N ILE A 176 -13.13 2.68 -4.68
CA ILE A 176 -14.43 2.49 -5.35
C ILE A 176 -14.40 3.13 -6.74
N LEU A 177 -13.88 4.36 -6.87
CA LEU A 177 -13.77 5.04 -8.15
C LEU A 177 -12.81 4.32 -9.11
N GLN A 178 -11.67 3.82 -8.61
CA GLN A 178 -10.72 3.05 -9.42
C GLN A 178 -11.35 1.73 -9.91
N ALA A 179 -12.14 1.07 -9.07
CA ALA A 179 -12.87 -0.13 -9.49
C ALA A 179 -13.94 0.19 -10.54
N TYR A 180 -14.65 1.31 -10.41
CA TYR A 180 -15.60 1.77 -11.41
C TYR A 180 -14.92 2.09 -12.74
N GLU A 181 -13.77 2.76 -12.72
CA GLU A 181 -12.96 3.03 -13.91
C GLU A 181 -12.54 1.74 -14.62
N TYR A 182 -12.15 0.69 -13.87
CA TYR A 182 -11.80 -0.61 -14.46
C TYR A 182 -12.98 -1.34 -15.08
N ILE A 183 -14.18 -1.20 -14.52
CA ILE A 183 -15.40 -1.82 -15.07
C ILE A 183 -15.82 -1.14 -16.39
N GLU A 184 -15.67 0.19 -16.45
CA GLU A 184 -16.05 1.00 -17.62
C GLU A 184 -14.90 1.17 -18.64
N ALA A 185 -13.78 0.47 -18.45
CA ALA A 185 -12.61 0.61 -19.30
C ALA A 185 -12.91 0.15 -20.75
N PRO A 186 -12.64 0.98 -21.78
CA PRO A 186 -12.85 0.61 -23.18
C PRO A 186 -11.75 -0.30 -23.74
N PHE A 187 -10.77 -0.70 -22.92
CA PHE A 187 -9.68 -1.61 -23.23
C PHE A 187 -9.39 -2.51 -22.02
N THR A 188 -8.75 -3.64 -22.24
CA THR A 188 -8.44 -4.68 -21.24
C THR A 188 -6.93 -4.88 -21.08
N ILE A 189 -6.52 -5.66 -20.08
CA ILE A 189 -5.10 -6.02 -19.88
C ILE A 189 -4.46 -6.75 -21.07
N ALA A 190 -5.28 -7.42 -21.89
CA ALA A 190 -4.84 -8.14 -23.08
C ALA A 190 -4.67 -7.24 -24.32
N ASP A 191 -5.14 -5.99 -24.26
CA ASP A 191 -5.13 -5.09 -25.41
C ASP A 191 -3.82 -4.32 -25.54
N SER A 192 -2.91 -4.88 -26.34
CA SER A 192 -1.58 -4.35 -26.65
C SER A 192 -0.69 -4.12 -25.41
N VAL A 193 0.51 -3.59 -25.63
CA VAL A 193 1.41 -3.19 -24.54
C VAL A 193 0.86 -2.01 -23.74
N TYR A 194 -0.03 -1.18 -24.32
CA TYR A 194 -0.70 -0.09 -23.60
C TYR A 194 -1.55 -0.65 -22.46
N GLY A 195 -2.49 -1.56 -22.75
CA GLY A 195 -3.36 -2.16 -21.74
C GLY A 195 -2.57 -2.91 -20.68
N SER A 196 -1.59 -3.73 -21.10
CA SER A 196 -0.73 -4.47 -20.16
C SER A 196 0.04 -3.54 -19.20
N THR A 197 0.70 -2.49 -19.70
CA THR A 197 1.46 -1.57 -18.83
C THR A 197 0.54 -0.69 -17.96
N PHE A 198 -0.60 -0.26 -18.50
CA PHE A 198 -1.61 0.50 -17.77
C PHE A 198 -2.16 -0.28 -16.57
N PHE A 199 -2.72 -1.48 -16.80
CA PHE A 199 -3.38 -2.26 -15.74
C PHE A 199 -2.38 -2.82 -14.72
N MET A 200 -1.15 -3.15 -15.14
CA MET A 200 -0.12 -3.58 -14.20
C MET A 200 0.32 -2.44 -13.28
N ALA A 201 0.62 -1.27 -13.83
CA ALA A 201 1.09 -0.13 -13.03
C ALA A 201 -0.01 0.42 -12.10
N THR A 202 -1.22 0.66 -12.64
CA THR A 202 -2.35 1.16 -11.85
C THR A 202 -2.89 0.10 -10.89
N GLY A 203 -2.86 -1.18 -11.26
CA GLY A 203 -3.35 -2.28 -10.43
C GLY A 203 -2.47 -2.52 -9.21
N PHE A 204 -1.14 -2.54 -9.38
CA PHE A 204 -0.22 -2.62 -8.25
C PHE A 204 -0.35 -1.39 -7.34
N HIS A 205 -0.50 -0.20 -7.91
CA HIS A 205 -0.80 0.99 -7.11
C HIS A 205 -2.12 0.85 -6.32
N GLY A 206 -3.19 0.34 -6.94
CA GLY A 206 -4.45 0.07 -6.26
C GLY A 206 -4.32 -0.89 -5.08
N ILE A 207 -3.51 -1.95 -5.22
CA ILE A 207 -3.18 -2.85 -4.10
C ILE A 207 -2.46 -2.10 -2.98
N HIS A 208 -1.52 -1.20 -3.31
CA HIS A 208 -0.83 -0.38 -2.32
C HIS A 208 -1.78 0.60 -1.61
N VAL A 209 -2.75 1.19 -2.32
CA VAL A 209 -3.81 2.02 -1.71
C VAL A 209 -4.65 1.19 -0.74
N LEU A 210 -5.03 -0.04 -1.10
CA LEU A 210 -5.76 -0.95 -0.21
C LEU A 210 -4.95 -1.28 1.06
N ILE A 211 -3.67 -1.64 0.91
CA ILE A 211 -2.77 -1.90 2.04
C ILE A 211 -2.62 -0.65 2.91
N GLY A 212 -2.39 0.52 2.31
CA GLY A 212 -2.28 1.79 3.04
C GLY A 212 -3.56 2.16 3.78
N THR A 213 -4.73 1.95 3.16
CA THR A 213 -6.04 2.24 3.77
C THR A 213 -6.30 1.31 4.95
N THR A 214 -6.01 0.01 4.81
CA THR A 214 -6.13 -0.94 5.94
C THR A 214 -5.15 -0.61 7.07
N PHE A 215 -3.93 -0.17 6.75
CA PHE A 215 -2.94 0.24 7.75
C PHE A 215 -3.41 1.49 8.53
N LEU A 216 -3.95 2.49 7.83
CA LEU A 216 -4.57 3.68 8.45
C LEU A 216 -5.81 3.33 9.27
N LEU A 217 -6.64 2.39 8.81
CA LEU A 217 -7.79 1.88 9.57
C LEU A 217 -7.34 1.21 10.87
N VAL A 218 -6.29 0.39 10.84
CA VAL A 218 -5.69 -0.19 12.05
C VAL A 218 -5.18 0.91 12.98
N CYS A 219 -4.55 1.97 12.44
CA CYS A 219 -4.14 3.12 13.24
C CYS A 219 -5.33 3.84 13.88
N LEU A 220 -6.43 4.04 13.15
CA LEU A 220 -7.66 4.62 13.69
C LEU A 220 -8.22 3.77 14.84
N ILE A 221 -8.31 2.44 14.67
CA ILE A 221 -8.77 1.53 15.73
C ILE A 221 -7.86 1.60 16.96
N ARG A 222 -6.53 1.63 16.76
CA ARG A 222 -5.55 1.76 17.85
C ARG A 222 -5.65 3.12 18.55
N HIS A 223 -5.91 4.19 17.81
CA HIS A 223 -6.10 5.53 18.36
C HIS A 223 -7.36 5.62 19.23
N LEU A 224 -8.48 5.03 18.76
CA LEU A 224 -9.72 4.93 19.54
C LEU A 224 -9.54 4.12 20.82
N ASN A 225 -8.68 3.11 20.80
CA ASN A 225 -8.31 2.32 21.98
C ASN A 225 -7.18 2.94 22.84
N ASN A 226 -6.79 4.20 22.57
CA ASN A 226 -5.76 4.94 23.32
C ASN A 226 -4.38 4.25 23.34
N HIS A 227 -4.01 3.53 22.27
CA HIS A 227 -2.69 2.87 22.18
C HIS A 227 -1.54 3.81 21.79
N PHE A 228 -1.85 5.03 21.35
CA PHE A 228 -0.85 6.03 20.94
C PHE A 228 -0.71 7.13 21.99
N SER A 229 0.50 7.67 22.10
CA SER A 229 0.79 8.86 22.93
C SER A 229 1.45 9.95 22.08
N LYS A 230 1.49 11.18 22.61
CA LYS A 230 2.12 12.32 21.92
C LYS A 230 3.60 12.10 21.58
N THR A 231 4.27 11.21 22.31
CA THR A 231 5.72 10.97 22.17
C THR A 231 6.04 9.60 21.59
N HIS A 232 5.07 8.68 21.55
CA HIS A 232 5.26 7.32 21.05
C HIS A 232 4.06 6.87 20.21
N HIS A 233 4.22 6.97 18.90
CA HIS A 233 3.18 6.65 17.92
C HIS A 233 3.77 6.20 16.57
N PHE A 234 4.88 5.46 16.59
CA PHE A 234 5.57 5.02 15.37
C PHE A 234 4.66 4.30 14.37
N GLY A 235 3.69 3.50 14.82
CA GLY A 235 2.75 2.83 13.93
C GLY A 235 1.95 3.81 13.06
N PHE A 236 1.59 4.97 13.61
CA PHE A 236 0.95 6.05 12.87
C PHE A 236 1.96 6.73 11.92
N GLU A 237 3.18 7.03 12.37
CA GLU A 237 4.22 7.63 11.51
C GLU A 237 4.50 6.76 10.27
N ALA A 238 4.64 5.44 10.46
CA ALA A 238 4.84 4.50 9.38
C ALA A 238 3.66 4.49 8.38
N ALA A 239 2.42 4.48 8.89
CA ALA A 239 1.24 4.54 8.04
C ALA A 239 1.15 5.87 7.26
N ALA A 240 1.48 7.00 7.89
CA ALA A 240 1.50 8.31 7.24
C ALA A 240 2.58 8.40 6.15
N TRP A 241 3.79 7.87 6.41
CA TRP A 241 4.85 7.81 5.40
C TRP A 241 4.47 6.92 4.22
N TYR A 242 3.87 5.76 4.48
CA TYR A 242 3.39 4.87 3.43
C TYR A 242 2.27 5.53 2.61
N TRP A 243 1.35 6.24 3.26
CA TRP A 243 0.27 6.95 2.58
C TRP A 243 0.79 8.05 1.65
N HIS A 244 1.73 8.88 2.12
CA HIS A 244 2.36 9.88 1.25
C HIS A 244 3.18 9.27 0.10
N PHE A 245 3.82 8.11 0.33
CA PHE A 245 4.46 7.35 -0.75
C PHE A 245 3.43 6.96 -1.82
N VAL A 246 2.28 6.44 -1.41
CA VAL A 246 1.16 6.10 -2.32
C VAL A 246 0.70 7.33 -3.09
N ASP A 247 0.47 8.47 -2.42
CA ASP A 247 0.09 9.74 -3.08
C ASP A 247 1.09 10.15 -4.16
N ILE A 248 2.39 10.09 -3.86
CA ILE A 248 3.45 10.48 -4.81
C ILE A 248 3.46 9.54 -6.02
N VAL A 249 3.39 8.22 -5.80
CA VAL A 249 3.35 7.26 -6.92
C VAL A 249 2.13 7.51 -7.81
N TRP A 250 0.96 7.83 -7.24
CA TRP A 250 -0.22 8.19 -8.01
C TRP A 250 0.01 9.42 -8.89
N LEU A 251 0.63 10.48 -8.37
CA LEU A 251 0.94 11.67 -9.16
C LEU A 251 1.82 11.35 -10.36
N PHE A 252 2.82 10.48 -10.19
CA PHE A 252 3.65 10.01 -11.31
C PHE A 252 2.84 9.18 -12.31
N LEU A 253 1.93 8.31 -11.86
CA LEU A 253 1.04 7.54 -12.74
C LEU A 253 0.09 8.47 -13.51
N TYR A 254 -0.54 9.43 -12.84
CA TYR A 254 -1.45 10.40 -13.45
C TYR A 254 -0.75 11.21 -14.55
N ILE A 255 0.42 11.81 -14.24
CA ILE A 255 1.14 12.65 -15.20
C ILE A 255 1.69 11.81 -16.37
N SER A 256 2.25 10.63 -16.08
CA SER A 256 2.95 9.85 -17.11
C SER A 256 1.98 9.06 -17.98
N ILE A 257 1.05 8.33 -17.38
CA ILE A 257 0.18 7.40 -18.09
C ILE A 257 -1.07 8.11 -18.61
N TYR A 258 -1.84 8.76 -17.73
CA TYR A 258 -3.12 9.37 -18.13
C TYR A 258 -2.97 10.68 -18.90
N TRP A 259 -1.98 11.51 -18.56
CA TRP A 259 -1.81 12.80 -19.23
C TRP A 259 -0.89 12.69 -20.45
N TRP A 260 0.35 12.26 -20.27
CA TRP A 260 1.32 12.19 -21.37
C TRP A 260 1.07 10.98 -22.29
N GLY A 261 0.73 9.82 -21.71
CA GLY A 261 0.53 8.58 -22.43
C GLY A 261 -0.74 8.49 -23.25
N GLY A 262 -1.67 9.43 -23.07
CA GLY A 262 -2.95 9.47 -23.76
C GLY A 262 -4.10 9.14 -22.83
#